data_AF-A0A4Q3FWQ8-F1
#
_entry.id   AF-A0A4Q3FWQ8-F1
#
_cell.length_a   1.000
_cell.length_b   1.000
_cell.length_c   1.000
_cell.angle_alpha   90.00
_cell.angle_beta   90.00
_cell.angle_gamma   90.00
#
_symmetry.space_group_name_H-M   'P 1'
#
loop_
_entity.id
_entity.type
_entity.pdbx_description
1 polymer ?
#
loop_
_entity_poly.entity_id
_entity_poly.type
_entity_poly.pdbx_seq_one_letter_code
_entity_poly.pdbx_strand_id
1 'polypeptide(L)'
;MVGAGISFVGVNGIVRYLGTELPAAQSAFIRFGFGLLFLLPALWTMRRKRFAPGVGRMFMGRGALHVVAVILWFYAMARVPVAEMAAIALLGPVMVLVIGGLLLGEG
;
A
#
# COMPACT_ATOMS: atom_id res chain seq x y z
N MET A 1 -15.07 -9.36 -6.99
CA MET A 1 -14.11 -9.77 -5.93
C MET A 1 -13.10 -10.82 -6.41
N VAL A 2 -13.51 -11.84 -7.17
CA VAL A 2 -12.61 -12.91 -7.66
C VAL A 2 -11.43 -12.40 -8.50
N GLY A 3 -11.67 -11.54 -9.50
CA GLY A 3 -10.59 -11.02 -10.36
C GLY A 3 -9.53 -10.20 -9.62
N ALA A 4 -9.94 -9.45 -8.59
CA ALA A 4 -9.01 -8.73 -7.71
C ALA A 4 -8.18 -9.70 -6.86
N GLY A 5 -8.78 -10.79 -6.36
CA GLY A 5 -8.08 -11.84 -5.63
C GLY A 5 -7.02 -12.54 -6.48
N ILE A 6 -7.36 -12.91 -7.72
CA ILE A 6 -6.41 -13.53 -8.66
C ILE A 6 -5.24 -12.59 -8.97
N SER A 7 -5.55 -11.31 -9.26
CA SER A 7 -4.52 -10.30 -9.52
C SER A 7 -3.60 -10.09 -8.31
N PHE A 8 -4.18 -10.08 -7.11
CA PHE A 8 -3.42 -9.94 -5.87
C PHE A 8 -2.49 -11.14 -5.66
N VAL A 9 -3.00 -12.37 -5.76
CA VAL A 9 -2.18 -13.58 -5.61
C VAL A 9 -1.08 -13.64 -6.68
N GLY A 10 -1.39 -13.32 -7.94
CA GLY A 10 -0.42 -13.29 -9.03
C GLY A 10 0.74 -12.33 -8.77
N VAL A 11 0.44 -11.09 -8.37
CA VAL A 11 1.49 -10.10 -8.02
C VAL A 11 2.33 -10.57 -6.84
N ASN A 12 1.71 -11.08 -5.77
CA ASN A 12 2.42 -11.58 -4.60
C ASN A 12 3.33 -12.77 -4.95
N GLY A 13 2.84 -13.70 -5.77
CA GLY A 13 3.59 -14.86 -6.25
C GLY A 13 4.79 -14.47 -7.10
N ILE A 14 4.62 -13.55 -8.06
CA ILE A 14 5.70 -13.05 -8.92
C ILE A 14 6.78 -12.37 -8.09
N VAL A 15 6.39 -11.46 -7.18
CA VAL A 15 7.35 -10.73 -6.33
C VAL A 15 8.15 -11.67 -5.44
N ARG A 16 7.48 -12.70 -4.88
CA ARG A 16 8.14 -13.73 -4.09
C ARG A 16 9.11 -14.57 -4.93
N TYR A 17 8.73 -14.92 -6.16
CA TYR A 17 9.56 -15.68 -7.09
C TYR A 17 10.81 -14.90 -7.51
N LEU A 18 10.68 -13.61 -7.82
CA LEU A 18 11.84 -12.74 -8.09
C LEU A 18 12.74 -12.54 -6.86
N GLY A 19 12.25 -12.81 -5.64
CA GLY A 19 13.03 -12.78 -4.42
C GLY A 19 13.75 -11.46 -4.21
N THR A 20 15.09 -11.49 -4.20
CA THR A 20 15.95 -10.31 -4.03
C THR A 20 16.54 -9.77 -5.33
N GLU A 21 16.21 -10.34 -6.49
CA GLU A 21 16.78 -9.92 -7.78
C GLU A 21 16.25 -8.56 -8.24
N LEU A 22 15.00 -8.24 -7.89
CA LEU A 22 14.42 -6.92 -8.11
C LEU A 22 14.37 -6.13 -6.79
N PRO A 23 14.98 -4.94 -6.70
CA PRO A 23 14.86 -4.10 -5.51
C PRO A 23 13.40 -3.82 -5.15
N ALA A 24 13.06 -3.91 -3.86
CA ALA A 24 11.70 -3.71 -3.35
C ALA A 24 11.05 -2.40 -3.83
N ALA A 25 11.83 -1.33 -3.92
CA ALA A 25 11.36 -0.04 -4.43
C ALA A 25 10.94 -0.09 -5.90
N GLN A 26 11.64 -0.86 -6.75
CA GLN A 26 11.29 -1.01 -8.18
C GLN A 26 10.03 -1.87 -8.35
N SER A 27 9.92 -2.97 -7.60
CA SER A 27 8.72 -3.81 -7.58
C SER A 27 7.48 -3.01 -7.15
N ALA A 28 7.62 -2.21 -6.10
CA ALA A 28 6.59 -1.28 -5.65
C ALA A 28 6.27 -0.24 -6.74
N PHE A 29 7.29 0.39 -7.32
CA PHE A 29 7.10 1.40 -8.37
C PHE A 29 6.31 0.85 -9.56
N ILE A 30 6.64 -0.33 -10.06
CA ILE A 30 5.92 -0.95 -11.19
C ILE A 30 4.46 -1.19 -10.82
N ARG A 31 4.19 -1.80 -9.66
CA ARG A 31 2.83 -2.07 -9.18
C ARG A 31 1.98 -0.80 -9.12
N PHE A 32 2.51 0.27 -8.51
CA PHE A 32 1.77 1.52 -8.36
C PHE A 32 1.76 2.37 -9.64
N GLY A 33 2.78 2.27 -10.48
CA GLY A 33 2.86 2.92 -11.78
C GLY A 33 1.78 2.41 -12.73
N PHE A 34 1.60 1.09 -12.84
CA PHE A 34 0.48 0.51 -13.59
C PHE A 34 -0.86 0.93 -12.99
N GLY A 35 -1.01 0.88 -11.66
CA GLY A 35 -2.23 1.37 -10.99
C GLY A 35 -2.54 2.84 -11.30
N LEU A 36 -1.52 3.68 -11.40
CA LEU A 36 -1.66 5.09 -11.75
C LEU A 36 -2.14 5.28 -13.20
N LEU A 37 -1.69 4.45 -14.15
CA LEU A 37 -2.21 4.47 -15.52
C LEU A 37 -3.71 4.24 -15.58
N PHE A 38 -4.22 3.30 -14.78
CA PHE A 38 -5.67 3.05 -14.67
C PHE A 38 -6.40 4.17 -13.91
N LEU A 39 -5.73 4.84 -12.96
CA LEU A 39 -6.32 5.91 -12.17
C LEU A 39 -6.31 7.27 -12.88
N LEU A 40 -5.41 7.47 -13.85
CA LEU A 40 -5.20 8.72 -14.59
C LEU A 40 -6.50 9.32 -15.20
N PRO A 41 -7.37 8.53 -15.87
CA PRO A 41 -8.63 9.05 -16.41
C PRO A 41 -9.58 9.60 -15.34
N ALA A 42 -9.65 8.92 -14.19
CA ALA A 42 -10.46 9.36 -13.05
C ALA A 42 -9.89 10.66 -12.46
N LEU A 43 -8.56 10.73 -12.32
CA LEU A 43 -7.87 11.91 -11.82
C LEU A 43 -8.09 13.12 -12.74
N TRP A 44 -8.06 12.90 -14.07
CA TRP A 44 -8.36 13.93 -15.07
C TRP A 44 -9.78 14.46 -14.94
N THR A 45 -10.75 13.58 -14.66
CA THR A 45 -12.16 13.99 -14.45
C THR A 45 -12.32 14.81 -13.17
N MET A 46 -11.54 14.49 -12.14
CA MET A 46 -11.59 15.16 -10.84
C MET A 46 -10.81 16.48 -10.78
N ARG A 47 -9.95 16.79 -11.77
CA ARG A 47 -9.11 18.01 -11.78
C ARG A 47 -9.89 19.33 -11.67
N ARG A 48 -11.18 19.33 -12.01
CA ARG A 48 -12.07 20.50 -11.93
C ARG A 48 -12.70 20.70 -10.55
N LYS A 49 -12.57 19.72 -9.64
CA LYS A 49 -13.09 19.83 -8.28
C LYS A 49 -12.16 20.68 -7.42
N ARG A 50 -12.71 21.67 -6.71
CA ARG A 50 -11.97 22.41 -5.68
C ARG A 50 -11.92 21.59 -4.41
N PHE A 51 -10.72 21.22 -3.99
CA PHE A 51 -10.49 20.61 -2.68
C PHE A 51 -10.42 21.69 -1.61
N ALA A 52 -10.82 21.35 -0.38
CA ALA A 52 -10.67 22.25 0.76
C ALA A 52 -9.19 22.58 1.00
N PRO A 53 -8.87 23.81 1.43
CA PRO A 53 -7.50 24.18 1.78
C PRO A 53 -6.95 23.23 2.86
N GLY A 54 -5.71 22.74 2.68
CA GLY A 54 -5.05 21.82 3.60
C GLY A 54 -5.19 20.33 3.25
N VAL A 55 -6.20 19.92 2.49
CA VAL A 55 -6.39 18.52 2.07
C VAL A 55 -5.18 18.00 1.29
N GLY A 56 -4.60 18.84 0.43
CA GLY A 56 -3.39 18.48 -0.33
C GLY A 56 -2.20 18.12 0.58
N ARG A 57 -1.99 18.86 1.68
CA ARG A 57 -0.87 18.61 2.60
C ARG A 57 -1.07 17.31 3.38
N MET A 58 -2.29 17.06 3.86
CA MET A 58 -2.63 15.80 4.51
C MET A 58 -2.54 14.61 3.56
N PHE A 59 -2.96 14.80 2.30
CA PHE A 59 -2.84 13.79 1.26
C PHE A 59 -1.38 13.47 0.93
N MET A 60 -0.52 14.49 0.83
CA MET A 60 0.92 14.28 0.63
C MET A 60 1.58 13.55 1.81
N GLY A 61 1.26 13.94 3.05
CA GLY A 61 1.77 13.25 4.25
C GLY A 61 1.35 11.78 4.30
N ARG A 62 0.07 11.50 4.05
CA ARG A 62 -0.46 10.13 3.93
C ARG A 62 0.23 9.36 2.81
N GLY A 63 0.42 9.98 1.65
CA GLY A 63 1.09 9.39 0.50
C GLY A 63 2.54 8.99 0.82
N ALA A 64 3.30 9.88 1.45
CA ALA A 64 4.68 9.60 1.86
C ALA A 64 4.77 8.43 2.84
N LEU A 65 3.95 8.43 3.90
CA LEU A 65 3.86 7.33 4.85
C LEU A 65 3.49 6.01 4.16
N HIS A 66 2.56 6.06 3.20
CA HIS A 66 2.13 4.89 2.47
C HIS A 66 3.25 4.31 1.58
N VAL A 67 4.02 5.16 0.89
CA VAL A 67 5.16 4.72 0.08
C VAL A 67 6.19 3.99 0.95
N VAL A 68 6.54 4.55 2.11
CA VAL A 68 7.46 3.91 3.07
C VAL A 68 6.91 2.55 3.53
N ALA A 69 5.62 2.50 3.90
CA ALA A 69 4.98 1.26 4.35
C ALA A 69 5.00 0.18 3.27
N VAL A 70 4.73 0.54 2.01
CA VAL A 70 4.77 -0.40 0.89
C VAL A 70 6.18 -0.93 0.66
N ILE A 71 7.20 -0.06 0.65
CA ILE A 71 8.59 -0.50 0.44
C ILE A 71 9.01 -1.48 1.55
N LEU A 72 8.69 -1.17 2.81
CA LEU A 72 8.95 -2.05 3.95
C LEU A 72 8.21 -3.38 3.83
N TRP A 73 6.97 -3.37 3.36
CA TRP A 73 6.20 -4.59 3.15
C TRP A 73 6.81 -5.47 2.05
N PHE A 74 7.21 -4.90 0.91
CA PHE A 74 7.90 -5.65 -0.15
C PHE A 74 9.25 -6.19 0.31
N TYR A 75 9.99 -5.40 1.09
CA TYR A 75 11.24 -5.83 1.71
C TYR A 75 11.05 -7.02 2.66
N ALA A 76 10.04 -6.97 3.53
CA ALA A 76 9.70 -8.05 4.44
C ALA A 76 9.22 -9.29 3.68
N MET A 77 8.41 -9.10 2.63
CA MET A 77 7.85 -10.18 1.83
C MET A 77 8.90 -11.04 1.13
N ALA A 78 10.06 -10.49 0.78
CA ALA A 78 11.17 -11.27 0.22
C ALA A 78 11.94 -12.08 1.27
N ARG A 79 11.80 -11.77 2.57
CA ARG A 79 12.67 -12.28 3.65
C ARG A 79 11.96 -13.16 4.66
N VAL A 80 10.66 -12.92 4.90
CA VAL A 80 9.88 -13.56 5.95
C VAL A 80 9.00 -14.67 5.35
N PRO A 81 8.82 -15.84 5.99
CA PRO A 81 7.89 -16.87 5.52
C PRO A 81 6.46 -16.35 5.31
N VAL A 82 5.73 -16.90 4.34
CA VAL A 82 4.35 -16.48 4.01
C VAL A 82 3.40 -16.66 5.20
N ALA A 83 3.59 -17.72 5.98
CA ALA A 83 2.79 -17.98 7.19
C ALA A 83 2.99 -16.89 8.25
N GLU A 84 4.22 -16.45 8.50
CA GLU A 84 4.53 -15.37 9.44
C GLU A 84 3.99 -14.03 8.95
N MET A 85 4.10 -13.75 7.65
CA MET A 85 3.50 -12.55 7.05
C MET A 85 1.98 -12.50 7.26
N ALA A 86 1.29 -13.64 7.14
CA ALA A 86 -0.14 -13.74 7.42
C ALA A 86 -0.44 -13.50 8.91
N ALA A 87 0.36 -14.07 9.81
CA ALA A 87 0.22 -13.85 11.25
C ALA A 87 0.40 -12.36 11.62
N ILE A 88 1.41 -11.69 11.06
CA ILE A 88 1.64 -10.24 11.26
C ILE A 88 0.45 -9.42 10.72
N ALA A 89 -0.13 -9.81 9.59
CA ALA A 89 -1.28 -9.11 9.02
C ALA A 89 -2.52 -9.15 9.93
N LEU A 90 -2.70 -10.21 10.73
CA LEU A 90 -3.77 -10.30 11.73
C LEU A 90 -3.61 -9.28 12.87
N LEU A 91 -2.42 -8.73 13.07
CA LEU A 91 -2.20 -7.64 14.02
C LEU A 91 -2.70 -6.29 13.48
N GLY A 92 -3.00 -6.17 12.18
CA GLY A 92 -3.45 -4.92 11.55
C GLY A 92 -4.60 -4.22 12.30
N PRO A 93 -5.71 -4.90 12.62
CA PRO A 93 -6.82 -4.31 13.39
C PRO A 93 -6.39 -3.85 14.79
N VAL A 94 -5.56 -4.63 15.49
CA VAL A 94 -5.06 -4.28 16.83
C VAL A 94 -4.19 -3.03 16.75
N MET A 95 -3.28 -2.96 15.77
CA MET A 95 -2.42 -1.79 15.57
C MET A 95 -3.23 -0.55 15.23
N VAL A 96 -4.27 -0.68 14.40
CA VAL A 96 -5.18 0.44 14.08
C VAL A 96 -5.94 0.90 15.31
N LEU A 97 -6.43 -0.01 16.15
CA LEU A 97 -7.13 0.33 17.39
C LEU A 97 -6.22 1.11 18.35
N VAL A 98 -5.01 0.58 18.60
CA VAL A 98 -4.05 1.21 19.53
C VAL A 98 -3.60 2.58 19.01
N ILE A 99 -3.18 2.66 17.74
CA ILE A 99 -2.73 3.93 17.15
C ILE A 99 -3.90 4.92 17.07
N GLY A 100 -5.10 4.45 16.73
CA GLY A 100 -6.31 5.25 16.68
C GLY A 100 -6.65 5.84 18.04
N GLY A 101 -6.70 5.02 19.09
CA GLY A 101 -6.95 5.50 20.46
C GLY A 101 -5.90 6.50 20.93
N LEU A 102 -4.63 6.29 20.61
CA LEU A 102 -3.55 7.22 20.99
C LEU A 102 -3.57 8.54 20.21
N LEU A 103 -3.88 8.53 18.91
CA LEU A 103 -3.82 9.72 18.06
C LEU A 103 -5.14 10.51 18.03
N LEU A 104 -6.28 9.82 18.11
CA LEU A 104 -7.61 10.42 18.03
C LEU A 104 -8.27 10.59 19.41
N GLY A 105 -7.71 9.97 20.47
CA GLY A 105 -8.30 9.99 21.81
C GLY A 105 -9.53 9.09 21.95
N GLU A 106 -9.75 8.19 21.00
CA GLU A 106 -10.85 7.22 20.95
C GLU A 106 -10.42 5.94 21.69
N GLY A 107 -10.25 6.02 23.00
CA GLY A 107 -9.82 4.92 23.88
C GLY A 107 -10.92 4.42 24.80
#